data_AF-A0A968TZ96-F1
#
_entry.id   AF-A0A968TZ96-F1
#
_cell.length_a   1.000
_cell.length_b   1.000
_cell.length_c   1.000
_cell.angle_alpha   90.00
_cell.angle_beta   90.00
_cell.angle_gamma   90.00
#
_symmetry.space_group_name_H-M   'P 1'
#
loop_
_entity.id
_entity.type
_entity.pdbx_description
1 polymer ?
#
loop_
_entity_poly.entity_id
_entity_poly.type
_entity_poly.pdbx_seq_one_letter_code
_entity_poly.pdbx_strand_id
1 'polypeptide(L)'
;MSGLRDLLEPIAAWFRDLGIPEPIVHWGHPLMMAIVVLVMGSFVGLAGWRGRVVMDEAAAVKSRSDHRKLAPLMFAFIAAGYTGGVLSLVMQNQPIFESPHFWTGSAAVLLLGLNGAIAATGFAQKASLRTLHAYLGSATLCLLFLHAVFGLKLGLAI
;
A
#
# COMPACT_ATOMS: atom_id res chain seq x y z
N MET A 1 13.88 19.99 -20.36
CA MET A 1 14.06 18.68 -19.70
C MET A 1 12.67 18.20 -19.35
N SER A 2 12.18 17.11 -19.93
CA SER A 2 10.85 16.59 -19.60
C SER A 2 10.89 15.92 -18.22
N GLY A 3 10.07 16.40 -17.29
CA GLY A 3 9.94 15.85 -15.94
C GLY A 3 9.04 14.61 -15.90
N LEU A 4 8.99 13.91 -14.75
CA LEU A 4 8.07 12.79 -14.53
C LEU A 4 6.60 13.20 -14.77
N ARG A 5 6.24 14.44 -14.42
CA ARG A 5 4.91 14.98 -14.70
C ARG A 5 4.61 15.01 -16.20
N ASP A 6 5.53 15.52 -17.02
CA ASP A 6 5.35 15.62 -18.48
C ASP A 6 5.18 14.25 -19.13
N LEU A 7 5.82 13.21 -18.57
CA LEU A 7 5.67 11.83 -19.01
C LEU A 7 4.27 11.27 -18.71
N LEU A 8 3.66 11.68 -17.59
CA LEU A 8 2.35 11.22 -17.14
C LEU A 8 1.20 12.08 -17.66
N GLU A 9 1.47 13.30 -18.11
CA GLU A 9 0.49 14.28 -18.59
C GLU A 9 -0.44 13.73 -19.67
N PRO A 10 0.01 12.95 -20.69
CA PRO A 10 -0.91 12.39 -21.68
C PRO A 10 -1.95 11.44 -21.08
N ILE A 11 -1.57 10.67 -20.06
CA ILE A 11 -2.48 9.76 -19.35
C ILE A 11 -3.45 10.58 -18.52
N ALA A 12 -2.97 11.59 -17.79
CA ALA A 12 -3.81 12.47 -16.98
C ALA A 12 -4.81 13.26 -17.82
N ALA A 13 -4.40 13.73 -19.01
CA ALA A 13 -5.27 14.41 -19.97
C ALA A 13 -6.41 13.50 -20.43
N TRP A 14 -6.10 12.26 -20.81
CA TRP A 14 -7.12 11.28 -21.19
C TRP A 14 -8.16 11.08 -20.08
N PHE A 15 -7.73 10.96 -18.82
CA PHE A 15 -8.67 10.83 -17.70
C PHE A 15 -9.49 12.08 -17.42
N ARG A 16 -8.94 13.30 -17.64
CA ARG A 16 -9.71 14.54 -17.52
C ARG A 16 -10.79 14.65 -18.59
N ASP A 17 -10.51 14.18 -19.80
CA ASP A 17 -11.47 14.20 -20.92
C ASP A 17 -12.67 13.26 -20.70
N LEU A 18 -12.57 12.30 -19.77
CA LEU A 18 -13.70 11.44 -19.38
C LEU A 18 -14.78 12.19 -18.58
N GLY A 19 -14.52 13.42 -18.14
CA GLY A 19 -15.50 14.21 -17.38
C GLY A 19 -15.84 13.63 -16.01
N ILE A 20 -14.90 12.91 -15.38
CA ILE A 20 -15.09 12.34 -14.05
C ILE A 20 -15.32 13.49 -13.05
N PRO A 21 -16.39 13.44 -12.23
CA PRO A 21 -16.66 14.47 -11.23
C PRO A 21 -15.48 14.71 -10.29
N GLU A 22 -15.21 15.98 -9.98
CA GLU A 22 -14.10 16.40 -9.11
C GLU A 22 -14.06 15.62 -7.77
N PRO A 23 -15.18 15.39 -7.06
CA PRO A 23 -15.12 14.65 -5.79
C PRO A 23 -14.61 13.21 -5.95
N ILE A 24 -14.84 12.58 -7.11
CA ILE A 24 -14.36 11.23 -7.41
C ILE A 24 -12.86 11.27 -7.75
N VAL A 25 -12.41 12.27 -8.50
CA VAL A 25 -10.98 12.45 -8.82
C VAL A 25 -10.17 12.72 -7.54
N HIS A 26 -10.72 13.56 -6.66
CA HIS A 26 -10.08 13.99 -5.44
C HIS A 26 -10.12 12.89 -4.35
N TRP A 27 -11.29 12.31 -4.08
CA TRP A 27 -11.48 11.38 -2.94
C TRP A 27 -11.50 9.90 -3.32
N GLY A 28 -11.51 9.55 -4.61
CA GLY A 28 -11.56 8.15 -5.06
C GLY A 28 -10.34 7.34 -4.59
N HIS A 29 -9.13 7.85 -4.79
CA HIS A 29 -7.90 7.22 -4.30
C HIS A 29 -7.88 7.05 -2.77
N PRO A 30 -8.05 8.10 -1.94
CA PRO A 30 -7.98 7.95 -0.49
C PRO A 30 -9.10 7.06 0.06
N LEU A 31 -10.31 7.08 -0.50
CA LEU A 31 -11.38 6.17 -0.10
C LEU A 31 -11.01 4.70 -0.35
N MET A 32 -10.56 4.37 -1.56
CA MET A 32 -10.19 2.99 -1.90
C MET A 32 -8.98 2.53 -1.09
N MET A 33 -8.00 3.40 -0.88
CA MET A 33 -6.83 3.08 -0.07
C MET A 33 -7.15 2.94 1.42
N ALA A 34 -8.12 3.68 1.94
CA ALA A 34 -8.60 3.49 3.31
C ALA A 34 -9.17 2.08 3.50
N ILE A 35 -9.95 1.57 2.52
CA ILE A 35 -10.46 0.19 2.57
C ILE A 35 -9.30 -0.81 2.56
N VAL A 36 -8.36 -0.66 1.62
CA VAL A 36 -7.22 -1.57 1.50
C VAL A 36 -6.36 -1.56 2.76
N VAL A 37 -6.01 -0.40 3.31
CA VAL A 37 -5.12 -0.29 4.47
C VAL A 37 -5.85 -0.68 5.76
N LEU A 38 -7.02 -0.10 6.03
CA LEU A 38 -7.70 -0.27 7.32
C LEU A 38 -8.37 -1.64 7.44
N VAL A 39 -8.93 -2.18 6.36
CA VAL A 39 -9.61 -3.47 6.39
C VAL A 39 -8.64 -4.59 6.04
N MET A 40 -8.13 -4.58 4.81
CA MET A 40 -7.31 -5.67 4.31
C MET A 40 -5.94 -5.71 5.00
N GLY A 41 -5.30 -4.56 5.20
CA GLY A 41 -4.03 -4.42 5.91
C GLY A 41 -4.10 -4.90 7.36
N SER A 42 -5.11 -4.45 8.11
CA SER A 42 -5.35 -4.92 9.48
C SER A 42 -5.59 -6.43 9.54
N PHE A 43 -6.42 -6.98 8.63
CA PHE A 43 -6.67 -8.41 8.58
C PHE A 43 -5.40 -9.21 8.26
N VAL A 44 -4.62 -8.78 7.26
CA VAL A 44 -3.37 -9.43 6.87
C VAL A 44 -2.36 -9.43 8.03
N GLY A 45 -2.20 -8.29 8.71
CA GLY A 45 -1.33 -8.16 9.89
C GLY A 45 -1.77 -9.09 11.02
N LEU A 46 -3.06 -9.07 11.37
CA LEU A 46 -3.64 -9.93 12.41
C LEU A 46 -3.48 -11.41 12.07
N ALA A 47 -3.80 -11.82 10.84
CA ALA A 47 -3.69 -13.20 10.38
C ALA A 47 -2.23 -13.70 10.42
N GLY A 48 -1.27 -12.82 10.09
CA GLY A 48 0.16 -13.11 10.18
C GLY A 48 0.61 -13.38 11.62
N TRP A 49 0.21 -12.54 12.57
CA TRP A 49 0.56 -12.71 13.99
C TRP A 49 -0.18 -13.88 14.65
N ARG A 50 -1.49 -14.02 14.42
CA ARG A 50 -2.27 -15.18 14.93
C ARG A 50 -1.65 -16.50 14.50
N GLY A 51 -1.20 -16.60 13.25
CA GLY A 51 -0.54 -17.79 12.73
C GLY A 51 0.77 -18.17 13.45
N ARG A 52 1.35 -17.26 14.22
CA ARG A 52 2.58 -17.44 15.02
C ARG A 52 2.33 -17.72 16.50
N VAL A 53 1.27 -17.13 17.08
CA VAL A 53 1.09 -17.09 18.55
C VAL A 53 -0.05 -17.96 19.07
N VAL A 54 -1.01 -18.35 18.22
CA VAL A 54 -2.14 -19.18 18.63
C VAL A 54 -1.67 -20.62 18.85
N MET A 55 -2.07 -21.22 19.98
CA MET A 55 -1.72 -22.59 20.35
C MET A 55 -2.57 -23.65 19.64
N ASP A 56 -3.83 -23.32 19.34
CA ASP A 56 -4.70 -24.19 18.54
C ASP A 56 -4.13 -24.33 17.11
N GLU A 57 -3.71 -25.55 16.78
CA GLU A 57 -2.99 -25.83 15.54
C GLU A 57 -3.85 -25.58 14.30
N ALA A 58 -5.13 -25.97 14.33
CA ALA A 58 -6.05 -25.78 13.23
C ALA A 58 -6.28 -24.29 12.93
N ALA A 59 -6.48 -23.48 13.97
CA ALA A 59 -6.62 -22.04 13.88
C ALA A 59 -5.32 -21.37 13.39
N ALA A 60 -4.15 -21.84 13.84
CA ALA A 60 -2.86 -21.32 13.39
C ALA A 60 -2.61 -21.63 11.91
N VAL A 61 -2.90 -22.85 11.45
CA VAL A 61 -2.79 -23.26 10.04
C VAL A 61 -3.74 -22.44 9.17
N LYS A 62 -5.00 -22.29 9.58
CA LYS A 62 -5.98 -21.46 8.86
C LYS A 62 -5.48 -20.02 8.74
N SER A 63 -5.04 -19.43 9.85
CA SER A 63 -4.55 -18.04 9.89
C SER A 63 -3.34 -17.82 8.97
N ARG A 64 -2.40 -18.76 8.93
CA ARG A 64 -1.25 -18.72 8.00
C ARG A 64 -1.70 -18.83 6.54
N SER A 65 -2.68 -19.68 6.25
CA SER A 65 -3.26 -19.83 4.91
C SER A 65 -3.93 -18.54 4.45
N ASP A 66 -4.76 -17.94 5.31
CA ASP A 66 -5.46 -16.68 5.03
C ASP A 66 -4.46 -15.54 4.78
N HIS A 67 -3.44 -15.41 5.62
CA HIS A 67 -2.35 -14.44 5.42
C HIS A 67 -1.63 -14.66 4.08
N ARG A 68 -1.25 -15.90 3.75
CA ARG A 68 -0.54 -16.24 2.50
C ARG A 68 -1.38 -15.94 1.25
N LYS A 69 -2.70 -16.06 1.33
CA LYS A 69 -3.62 -15.75 0.22
C LYS A 69 -3.82 -14.24 0.04
N LEU A 70 -4.01 -13.52 1.15
CA LEU A 70 -4.39 -12.10 1.09
C LEU A 70 -3.21 -11.14 1.05
N ALA A 71 -2.06 -11.45 1.66
CA ALA A 71 -0.92 -10.54 1.67
C ALA A 71 -0.41 -10.15 0.26
N PRO A 72 -0.31 -11.07 -0.72
CA PRO A 72 0.06 -10.70 -2.09
C PRO A 72 -0.98 -9.80 -2.77
N LEU A 73 -2.27 -10.06 -2.54
CA LEU A 73 -3.35 -9.24 -3.08
C LEU A 73 -3.35 -7.84 -2.46
N MET A 74 -3.09 -7.74 -1.16
CA MET A 74 -2.93 -6.46 -0.47
C MET A 74 -1.78 -5.67 -1.07
N PHE A 75 -0.62 -6.30 -1.30
CA PHE A 75 0.50 -5.64 -1.95
C PHE A 75 0.14 -5.17 -3.36
N ALA A 76 -0.54 -6.00 -4.16
CA ALA A 76 -0.96 -5.63 -5.51
C ALA A 76 -1.90 -4.41 -5.49
N PHE A 77 -2.89 -4.38 -4.59
CA PHE A 77 -3.78 -3.23 -4.45
C PHE A 77 -3.07 -1.98 -3.95
N ILE A 78 -2.09 -2.10 -3.04
CA ILE A 78 -1.28 -0.96 -2.59
C ILE A 78 -0.40 -0.43 -3.73
N ALA A 79 0.22 -1.31 -4.52
CA ALA A 79 1.03 -0.91 -5.67
C ALA A 79 0.19 -0.22 -6.76
N ALA A 80 -0.99 -0.75 -7.07
CA ALA A 80 -1.94 -0.11 -7.99
C ALA A 80 -2.48 1.21 -7.40
N GLY A 81 -2.73 1.25 -6.09
CA GLY A 81 -3.10 2.46 -5.38
C GLY A 81 -2.03 3.54 -5.48
N TYR A 82 -0.76 3.18 -5.32
CA TYR A 82 0.37 4.09 -5.47
C TYR A 82 0.43 4.73 -6.86
N THR A 83 0.29 3.93 -7.93
CA THR A 83 0.26 4.49 -9.29
C THR A 83 -0.96 5.39 -9.51
N GLY A 84 -2.13 5.00 -9.00
CA GLY A 84 -3.35 5.81 -9.03
C GLY A 84 -3.22 7.13 -8.25
N GLY A 85 -2.54 7.13 -7.10
CA GLY A 85 -2.28 8.33 -6.29
C GLY A 85 -1.35 9.31 -7.00
N VAL A 86 -0.27 8.80 -7.62
CA VAL A 86 0.63 9.63 -8.45
C VAL A 86 -0.14 10.24 -9.63
N LEU A 87 -0.96 9.45 -10.32
CA LEU A 87 -1.77 9.95 -11.43
C LEU A 87 -2.80 10.99 -10.98
N SER A 88 -3.45 10.78 -9.83
CA SER A 88 -4.41 11.72 -9.25
C SER A 88 -3.77 13.10 -8.97
N LEU A 89 -2.51 13.14 -8.51
CA LEU A 89 -1.77 14.41 -8.36
C LEU A 89 -1.58 15.11 -9.70
N VAL A 90 -1.20 14.38 -10.75
CA VAL A 90 -1.01 14.96 -12.10
C VAL A 90 -2.35 15.46 -12.67
N MET A 91 -3.44 14.70 -12.50
CA MET A 91 -4.77 15.12 -12.91
C MET A 91 -5.19 16.44 -12.24
N GLN A 92 -4.84 16.62 -10.97
CA GLN A 92 -5.13 17.80 -10.15
C GLN A 92 -4.05 18.91 -10.25
N ASN A 93 -3.09 18.79 -11.17
CA ASN A 93 -2.00 19.75 -11.39
C ASN A 93 -1.08 20.00 -10.16
N GLN A 94 -0.97 19.02 -9.26
CA GLN A 94 -0.17 19.11 -8.03
C GLN A 94 1.27 18.61 -8.25
N PRO A 95 2.27 19.14 -7.50
CA PRO A 95 3.65 18.66 -7.56
C PRO A 95 3.79 17.27 -6.92
N ILE A 96 4.46 16.34 -7.62
CA ILE A 96 4.57 14.93 -7.20
C ILE A 96 5.51 14.78 -5.99
N PHE A 97 6.70 15.40 -6.02
CA PHE A 97 7.79 15.12 -5.08
C PHE A 97 7.78 15.96 -3.80
N GLU A 98 6.87 16.92 -3.68
CA GLU A 98 6.84 17.86 -2.56
C GLU A 98 6.05 17.33 -1.35
N SER A 99 5.23 16.30 -1.54
CA SER A 99 4.37 15.79 -0.48
C SER A 99 5.04 14.68 0.34
N PRO A 100 5.00 14.75 1.68
CA PRO A 100 5.35 13.63 2.55
C PRO A 100 4.54 12.35 2.26
N HIS A 101 3.32 12.49 1.74
CA HIS A 101 2.47 11.36 1.34
C HIS A 101 3.12 10.55 0.22
N PHE A 102 3.69 11.21 -0.79
CA PHE A 102 4.40 10.54 -1.89
C PHE A 102 5.57 9.70 -1.36
N TRP A 103 6.44 10.30 -0.54
CA TRP A 103 7.64 9.62 -0.03
C TRP A 103 7.31 8.46 0.91
N THR A 104 6.33 8.62 1.79
CA THR A 104 5.88 7.52 2.66
C THR A 104 5.20 6.40 1.88
N GLY A 105 4.48 6.72 0.79
CA GLY A 105 3.89 5.73 -0.11
C GLY A 105 4.97 4.93 -0.85
N SER A 106 5.97 5.61 -1.41
CA SER A 106 7.13 4.99 -2.07
C SER A 106 7.87 4.04 -1.13
N ALA A 107 8.14 4.49 0.10
CA ALA A 107 8.76 3.67 1.13
C ALA A 107 7.90 2.45 1.48
N ALA A 108 6.59 2.61 1.66
CA ALA A 108 5.70 1.50 1.98
C ALA A 108 5.66 0.44 0.87
N VAL A 109 5.55 0.83 -0.41
CA VAL A 109 5.59 -0.09 -1.56
C VAL A 109 6.91 -0.85 -1.59
N LEU A 110 8.04 -0.16 -1.43
CA LEU A 110 9.35 -0.80 -1.42
C LEU A 110 9.49 -1.80 -0.27
N LEU A 111 9.13 -1.40 0.95
CA LEU A 111 9.24 -2.27 2.13
C LEU A 111 8.31 -3.49 2.02
N LEU A 112 7.09 -3.33 1.52
CA LEU A 112 6.19 -4.46 1.26
C LEU A 112 6.75 -5.40 0.18
N GLY A 113 7.32 -4.85 -0.90
CA GLY A 113 7.96 -5.64 -1.95
C GLY A 113 9.12 -6.47 -1.41
N LEU A 114 10.01 -5.86 -0.63
CA LEU A 114 11.10 -6.56 0.06
C LEU A 114 10.56 -7.61 1.04
N ASN A 115 9.52 -7.28 1.80
CA ASN A 115 8.91 -8.21 2.75
C ASN A 115 8.29 -9.44 2.06
N GLY A 116 7.66 -9.23 0.90
CA GLY A 116 7.14 -10.29 0.04
C GLY A 116 8.26 -11.16 -0.56
N ALA A 117 9.36 -10.54 -1.01
CA ALA A 117 10.53 -11.25 -1.51
C ALA A 117 11.17 -12.16 -0.44
N ILE A 118 11.23 -11.71 0.83
CA ILE A 118 11.68 -12.53 1.96
C ILE A 118 10.77 -13.75 2.14
N ALA A 119 9.45 -13.58 2.04
CA ALA A 119 8.51 -14.69 2.16
C ALA A 119 8.62 -15.70 1.01
N ALA A 120 8.90 -15.22 -0.20
CA ALA A 120 9.03 -16.07 -1.39
C ALA A 120 10.33 -16.90 -1.40
N THR A 121 11.42 -16.38 -0.84
CA THR A 121 12.76 -16.98 -0.98
C THR A 121 13.39 -17.46 0.33
N GLY A 122 13.05 -16.83 1.46
CA GLY A 122 13.85 -16.89 2.69
C GLY A 122 13.42 -17.93 3.74
N PHE A 123 12.15 -18.38 3.73
CA PHE A 123 11.62 -19.14 4.86
C PHE A 123 12.10 -20.59 4.96
N ALA A 124 12.42 -21.22 3.83
CA ALA A 124 12.98 -22.58 3.82
C ALA A 124 14.45 -22.62 4.30
N GLN A 125 15.12 -21.46 4.37
CA GLN A 125 16.57 -21.39 4.55
C GLN A 125 16.97 -20.96 5.95
N LYS A 126 16.26 -20.00 6.59
CA LYS A 126 16.64 -19.44 7.90
C LYS A 126 15.43 -19.03 8.74
N ALA A 127 15.33 -19.55 9.97
CA ALA A 127 14.27 -19.18 10.92
C ALA A 127 14.26 -17.66 11.25
N SER A 128 15.44 -17.02 11.26
CA SER A 128 15.57 -15.58 11.48
C SER A 128 14.86 -14.73 10.42
N LEU A 129 14.76 -15.21 9.17
CA LEU A 129 14.05 -14.49 8.10
C LEU A 129 12.53 -14.48 8.32
N ARG A 130 11.97 -15.50 8.96
CA ARG A 130 10.55 -15.51 9.38
C ARG A 130 10.27 -14.46 10.44
N THR A 131 11.23 -14.19 11.31
CA THR A 131 11.12 -13.15 12.34
C THR A 131 11.31 -11.77 11.72
N LEU A 132 12.31 -11.59 10.85
CA LEU A 132 12.50 -10.36 10.09
C LEU A 132 11.23 -10.00 9.29
N HIS A 133 10.64 -10.95 8.57
CA HIS A 133 9.41 -10.71 7.82
C HIS A 133 8.24 -10.23 8.69
N ALA A 134 8.09 -10.81 9.89
CA ALA A 134 7.02 -10.44 10.80
C ALA A 134 7.17 -8.99 11.30
N TYR A 135 8.38 -8.60 11.71
CA TYR A 135 8.64 -7.25 12.21
C TYR A 135 8.71 -6.21 11.11
N LEU A 136 9.33 -6.52 9.97
CA LEU A 136 9.35 -5.65 8.79
C LEU A 136 7.93 -5.39 8.29
N GLY A 137 7.12 -6.45 8.15
CA GLY A 137 5.71 -6.33 7.78
C GLY A 137 4.92 -5.47 8.77
N SER A 138 5.12 -5.67 10.07
CA SER A 138 4.44 -4.88 11.11
C SER A 138 4.82 -3.40 11.06
N ALA A 139 6.12 -3.11 10.95
CA ALA A 139 6.61 -1.74 10.81
C ALA A 139 6.06 -1.06 9.55
N THR A 140 5.96 -1.81 8.45
CA THR A 140 5.41 -1.31 7.19
C THR A 140 3.90 -1.04 7.30
N LEU A 141 3.14 -1.86 8.02
CA LEU A 141 1.74 -1.57 8.32
C LEU A 141 1.59 -0.29 9.15
N CYS A 142 2.42 -0.08 10.18
CA CYS A 142 2.46 1.18 10.93
C CYS A 142 2.76 2.38 10.02
N LEU A 143 3.72 2.24 9.10
CA LEU A 143 4.02 3.26 8.09
C LEU A 143 2.81 3.55 7.19
N LEU A 144 2.02 2.54 6.81
CA LEU A 144 0.80 2.74 6.01
C LEU A 144 -0.28 3.52 6.76
N PHE A 145 -0.44 3.33 8.07
CA PHE A 145 -1.34 4.16 8.87
C PHE A 145 -0.86 5.62 8.90
N LEU A 146 0.44 5.84 9.08
CA LEU A 146 1.02 7.19 9.03
C LEU A 146 0.89 7.82 7.62
N HIS A 147 1.09 7.02 6.57
CA HIS A 147 0.90 7.42 5.18
C HIS A 147 -0.55 7.86 4.91
N ALA A 148 -1.54 7.16 5.48
CA ALA A 148 -2.95 7.55 5.40
C ALA A 148 -3.22 8.90 6.08
N VAL A 149 -2.59 9.20 7.21
CA VAL A 149 -2.67 10.52 7.86
C VAL A 149 -2.11 11.61 6.95
N PHE A 150 -0.95 11.38 6.31
CA PHE A 150 -0.41 12.32 5.33
C PHE A 150 -1.28 12.46 4.09
N GLY A 151 -1.95 11.40 3.65
CA GLY A 151 -2.88 11.42 2.53
C GLY A 151 -4.12 12.26 2.83
N LEU A 152 -4.72 12.09 4.01
CA LEU A 152 -5.83 12.92 4.47
C LEU A 152 -5.43 14.39 4.57
N LYS A 153 -4.25 14.67 5.15
CA LYS A 153 -3.72 16.04 5.24
C LYS A 153 -3.53 16.66 3.85
N LEU A 154 -3.02 15.89 2.88
CA LEU A 154 -2.83 16.35 1.52
C LEU A 154 -4.16 16.64 0.83
N GLY A 155 -5.14 15.73 0.90
CA GLY A 155 -6.46 15.92 0.30
C GLY A 155 -7.17 17.17 0.86
N LEU A 156 -7.09 17.39 2.18
CA LEU A 156 -7.67 18.60 2.79
C LEU A 156 -6.97 19.91 2.40
N ALA A 157 -5.79 19.85 1.77
CA ALA A 157 -4.96 21.01 1.46
C ALA A 157 -4.92 21.37 -0.04
N ILE A 158 -5.47 20.52 -0.93
CA ILE A 158 -5.44 20.70 -2.39
C ILE A 158 -6.82 20.92 -2.99
#